data_AF-Q72GL2-F1
#
_entry.id   AF-Q72GL2-F1
#
_cell.length_a   1.000
_cell.length_b   1.000
_cell.length_c   1.000
_cell.angle_alpha   90.00
_cell.angle_beta   90.00
_cell.angle_gamma   90.00
#
_symmetry.space_group_name_H-M   'P 1'
#
loop_
_entity.id
_entity.type
_entity.pdbx_description
1 polymer ?
#
loop_
_entity_poly.entity_id
_entity_poly.type
_entity_poly.pdbx_seq_one_letter_code
_entity_poly.pdbx_strand_id
1 'polypeptide(L)'
;MRAKGFTLIELAIVIVIIGILVAIAVPRFVDLTDQANQANVDATAAAVRSAYAIATVQAKGIPTCDQVFANPEGGSTSGSTWTSSDNSTTVSCNASADTFTISRGGKTRTLNLTVN
;
A
#
# COMPACT_ATOMS: atom_id res chain seq x y z
N MET A 1 49.91 -16.56 -18.05
CA MET A 1 49.42 -15.38 -17.28
C MET A 1 49.07 -15.89 -15.88
N ARG A 2 49.67 -15.38 -14.80
CA ARG A 2 49.37 -15.87 -13.44
C ARG A 2 48.10 -15.17 -12.94
N ALA A 3 47.05 -15.93 -12.67
CA ALA A 3 45.86 -15.40 -12.01
C ALA A 3 46.24 -15.00 -10.57
N LYS A 4 46.13 -13.71 -10.24
CA LYS A 4 46.31 -13.20 -8.88
C LYS A 4 45.02 -13.53 -8.12
N GLY A 5 45.03 -14.63 -7.36
CA GLY A 5 43.92 -14.97 -6.46
C GLY A 5 43.78 -13.96 -5.32
N PHE A 6 42.57 -13.81 -4.80
CA PHE A 6 42.33 -13.11 -3.52
C PHE A 6 42.98 -13.87 -2.37
N THR A 7 43.42 -13.16 -1.34
CA THR A 7 43.90 -13.81 -0.11
C THR A 7 42.70 -14.28 0.72
N LEU A 8 42.81 -15.45 1.38
CA LEU A 8 41.72 -15.96 2.22
C LEU A 8 41.41 -15.00 3.39
N ILE A 9 42.43 -14.34 3.94
CA ILE A 9 42.26 -13.37 5.03
C ILE A 9 41.49 -12.12 4.58
N GLU A 10 41.73 -11.65 3.36
CA GLU A 10 40.99 -10.52 2.77
C GLU A 10 39.51 -10.86 2.63
N LEU A 11 39.20 -12.05 2.11
CA LEU A 11 37.82 -12.52 2.03
C LEU A 11 37.17 -12.62 3.43
N ALA A 12 37.90 -13.13 4.42
CA ALA A 12 37.42 -13.25 5.80
C ALA A 12 37.06 -11.90 6.45
N ILE A 13 37.83 -10.85 6.17
CA ILE A 13 37.53 -9.50 6.68
C ILE A 13 36.30 -8.92 5.96
N VAL A 14 36.17 -9.12 4.65
CA VAL A 14 35.03 -8.63 3.86
C VAL A 14 33.71 -9.20 4.37
N ILE A 15 33.64 -10.50 4.66
CA ILE A 15 32.40 -11.12 5.18
C ILE A 15 32.03 -10.58 6.57
N VAL A 16 33.01 -10.27 7.43
CA VAL A 16 32.77 -9.68 8.75
C VAL A 16 32.17 -8.28 8.60
N ILE A 17 32.73 -7.46 7.71
CA ILE A 17 32.22 -6.11 7.44
C ILE A 17 30.79 -6.17 6.87
N ILE A 18 30.54 -7.03 5.87
CA ILE A 18 29.20 -7.22 5.30
C ILE A 18 28.21 -7.69 6.37
N GLY A 19 28.60 -8.61 7.26
CA GLY A 19 27.75 -9.09 8.35
C GLY A 19 27.30 -7.96 9.29
N ILE A 20 28.21 -7.05 9.66
CA ILE A 20 27.89 -5.88 10.49
C ILE A 20 26.94 -4.93 9.76
N LEU A 21 27.18 -4.66 8.47
CA LEU A 21 26.33 -3.79 7.66
C LEU A 21 24.91 -4.35 7.51
N VAL A 22 24.78 -5.66 7.28
CA VAL A 22 23.49 -6.33 7.16
C VAL A 22 22.71 -6.27 8.48
N ALA A 23 23.38 -6.44 9.63
CA ALA A 23 22.75 -6.39 10.94
C ALA A 23 22.02 -5.06 11.23
N ILE A 24 22.55 -3.94 10.73
CA ILE A 24 21.92 -2.61 10.88
C ILE A 24 20.99 -2.25 9.72
N ALA A 25 21.24 -2.76 8.51
CA ALA A 25 20.46 -2.41 7.33
C ALA A 25 19.11 -3.13 7.28
N VAL A 26 19.06 -4.40 7.69
CA VAL A 26 17.84 -5.22 7.60
C VAL A 26 16.69 -4.68 8.46
N PRO A 27 16.87 -4.36 9.76
CA PRO A 27 15.77 -3.83 10.57
C PRO A 27 15.21 -2.51 10.02
N ARG A 28 16.10 -1.61 9.57
CA ARG A 28 15.70 -0.32 8.99
C ARG A 28 14.89 -0.48 7.70
N PHE A 29 15.22 -1.47 6.87
CA PHE A 29 14.49 -1.74 5.64
C PHE A 29 13.03 -2.19 5.92
N VAL A 30 12.82 -2.97 6.99
CA VAL A 30 11.47 -3.38 7.41
C VAL A 30 10.66 -2.17 7.88
N ASP A 31 11.23 -1.30 8.72
CA ASP A 31 10.57 -0.09 9.19
C ASP A 31 10.20 0.86 8.04
N LEU A 32 11.06 0.97 7.02
CA LEU A 32 10.77 1.76 5.82
C LEU A 32 9.64 1.16 4.99
N THR A 33 9.58 -0.17 4.88
CA THR A 33 8.49 -0.87 4.19
C THR A 33 7.16 -0.65 4.90
N ASP A 34 7.17 -0.70 6.22
CA ASP A 34 5.99 -0.43 7.05
C ASP A 34 5.49 1.00 6.92
N GLN A 35 6.40 1.98 6.92
CA GLN A 35 6.09 3.38 6.67
C GLN A 35 5.57 3.60 5.24
N ALA A 36 6.16 2.94 4.25
CA ALA A 36 5.69 2.99 2.87
C ALA A 36 4.27 2.42 2.74
N ASN A 37 3.97 1.30 3.40
CA ASN A 37 2.61 0.74 3.41
C ASN A 37 1.63 1.68 4.09
N GLN A 38 1.98 2.26 5.24
CA GLN A 38 1.13 3.24 5.92
C GLN A 38 0.85 4.46 5.04
N ALA A 39 1.89 5.04 4.41
CA ALA A 39 1.74 6.19 3.51
C ALA A 39 0.84 5.88 2.31
N ASN A 40 0.94 4.67 1.74
CA ASN A 40 0.06 4.24 0.66
C ASN A 40 -1.39 4.11 1.12
N VAL A 41 -1.65 3.54 2.30
CA VAL A 41 -3.02 3.46 2.84
C VAL A 41 -3.57 4.86 3.12
N ASP A 42 -2.73 5.78 3.57
CA ASP A 42 -3.12 7.19 3.80
C ASP A 42 -3.44 7.93 2.51
N ALA A 43 -2.63 7.75 1.47
CA ALA A 43 -2.87 8.30 0.13
C ALA A 43 -4.14 7.71 -0.49
N THR A 44 -4.32 6.39 -0.38
CA THR A 44 -5.54 5.70 -0.85
C THR A 44 -6.76 6.20 -0.10
N ALA A 45 -6.65 6.44 1.21
CA ALA A 45 -7.74 7.02 1.98
C ALA A 45 -8.14 8.42 1.52
N ALA A 46 -7.18 9.25 1.11
CA ALA A 46 -7.48 10.54 0.51
C ALA A 46 -8.19 10.37 -0.84
N ALA A 47 -7.71 9.46 -1.69
CA ALA A 47 -8.33 9.14 -2.98
C ALA A 47 -9.77 8.63 -2.85
N VAL A 48 -10.05 7.78 -1.86
CA VAL A 48 -11.40 7.28 -1.56
C VAL A 48 -12.32 8.41 -1.13
N ARG A 49 -11.85 9.35 -0.29
CA ARG A 49 -12.66 10.53 0.10
C ARG A 49 -13.00 11.41 -1.10
N SER A 50 -12.05 11.64 -2.02
CA SER A 50 -12.33 12.40 -3.24
C SER A 50 -13.29 11.67 -4.17
N ALA A 51 -13.13 10.35 -4.35
CA ALA A 51 -14.04 9.55 -5.16
C ALA A 51 -15.46 9.55 -4.57
N TYR A 52 -15.58 9.41 -3.24
CA TYR A 52 -16.85 9.50 -2.53
C TYR A 52 -17.53 10.86 -2.74
N ALA A 53 -16.79 11.97 -2.61
CA ALA A 53 -17.34 13.32 -2.82
C ALA A 53 -17.81 13.57 -4.26
N ILE A 54 -17.14 12.99 -5.26
CA ILE A 54 -17.58 13.06 -6.66
C ILE A 54 -18.83 12.21 -6.86
N ALA A 55 -18.85 11.00 -6.29
CA ALA A 55 -19.96 10.07 -6.41
C ALA A 55 -21.24 10.58 -5.71
N THR A 56 -21.13 11.25 -4.55
CA THR A 56 -22.29 11.84 -3.85
C THR A 56 -22.97 12.92 -4.71
N VAL A 57 -22.19 13.74 -5.42
CA VAL A 57 -22.71 14.78 -6.32
C VAL A 57 -23.41 14.14 -7.52
N GLN A 58 -22.82 13.09 -8.11
CA GLN A 58 -23.42 12.37 -9.24
C GLN A 58 -24.71 11.63 -8.85
N ALA A 59 -24.73 11.01 -7.67
CA ALA A 59 -25.87 10.29 -7.14
C ALA A 59 -26.96 11.22 -6.57
N LYS A 60 -26.68 12.52 -6.38
CA LYS A 60 -27.54 13.48 -5.67
C LYS A 60 -27.95 12.99 -4.28
N GLY A 61 -27.03 12.35 -3.56
CA GLY A 61 -27.29 11.73 -2.27
C GLY A 61 -26.16 10.79 -1.83
N ILE A 62 -26.49 9.81 -0.99
CA ILE A 62 -25.54 8.76 -0.58
C ILE A 62 -25.25 7.87 -1.81
N PRO A 63 -23.99 7.76 -2.27
CA PRO A 63 -23.64 6.94 -3.42
C PRO A 63 -23.66 5.46 -3.04
N THR A 64 -23.75 4.58 -4.04
CA THR A 64 -23.46 3.16 -3.83
C THR A 64 -21.97 2.90 -4.07
N CYS A 65 -21.48 1.77 -3.55
CA CYS A 65 -20.13 1.27 -3.80
C CYS A 65 -19.69 1.33 -5.27
N ASP A 66 -20.58 0.90 -6.16
CA ASP A 66 -20.33 0.87 -7.60
C ASP A 66 -20.10 2.28 -8.17
N GLN A 67 -20.86 3.27 -7.68
CA GLN A 67 -20.68 4.67 -8.09
C GLN A 67 -19.37 5.27 -7.58
N VAL A 68 -18.91 4.87 -6.39
CA VAL A 68 -17.63 5.33 -5.83
C VAL A 68 -16.45 4.72 -6.59
N PHE A 69 -16.59 3.47 -7.04
CA PHE A 69 -15.56 2.77 -7.80
C PHE A 69 -15.74 2.81 -9.31
N ALA A 70 -16.62 3.66 -9.85
CA ALA A 70 -16.95 3.71 -11.28
C ALA A 70 -15.77 4.16 -12.17
N ASN A 71 -14.82 4.94 -11.61
CA ASN A 71 -13.62 5.40 -12.32
C ASN A 71 -12.33 4.87 -11.66
N PRO A 72 -12.06 3.55 -11.67
CA PRO A 72 -10.88 3.02 -11.00
C PRO A 72 -9.65 3.30 -11.85
N GLU A 73 -8.77 4.20 -11.41
CA GLU A 73 -7.42 4.32 -11.97
C GLU A 73 -6.49 3.29 -11.32
N GLY A 74 -5.65 2.64 -12.13
CA GLY A 74 -4.56 1.79 -11.63
C GLY A 74 -4.99 0.50 -10.92
N GLY A 75 -6.22 0.02 -11.10
CA GLY A 75 -6.74 -1.18 -10.47
C GLY A 75 -7.99 -1.76 -11.12
N SER A 76 -8.58 -2.75 -10.48
CA SER A 76 -9.79 -3.45 -10.91
C SER A 76 -10.83 -3.44 -9.79
N THR A 77 -12.11 -3.46 -10.17
CA THR A 77 -13.25 -3.51 -9.24
C THR A 77 -13.99 -4.82 -9.41
N SER A 78 -14.40 -5.41 -8.29
CA SER A 78 -15.24 -6.61 -8.25
C SER A 78 -16.25 -6.44 -7.12
N GLY A 79 -17.51 -6.17 -7.49
CA GLY A 79 -18.56 -5.85 -6.52
C GLY A 79 -18.18 -4.65 -5.66
N SER A 80 -18.23 -4.81 -4.34
CA SER A 80 -17.92 -3.77 -3.37
C SER A 80 -16.43 -3.65 -3.02
N THR A 81 -15.53 -4.17 -3.87
CA THR A 81 -14.08 -4.15 -3.61
C THR A 81 -13.30 -3.67 -4.83
N TRP A 82 -12.49 -2.64 -4.64
CA TRP A 82 -11.41 -2.26 -5.56
C TRP A 82 -10.09 -2.91 -5.14
N THR A 83 -9.27 -3.29 -6.10
CA THR A 83 -7.94 -3.87 -5.90
C THR A 83 -6.97 -3.22 -6.88
N SER A 84 -5.82 -2.76 -6.39
CA SER A 84 -4.78 -2.18 -7.22
C SER A 84 -4.21 -3.19 -8.21
N SER A 85 -3.65 -2.71 -9.31
CA SER A 85 -3.06 -3.53 -10.38
C SER A 85 -1.88 -4.41 -9.94
N ASP A 86 -1.14 -3.98 -8.91
CA ASP A 86 -0.09 -4.76 -8.26
C ASP A 86 -0.63 -5.75 -7.21
N ASN A 87 -1.96 -5.84 -7.04
CA ASN A 87 -2.66 -6.66 -6.07
C ASN A 87 -2.20 -6.44 -4.61
N SER A 88 -1.58 -5.30 -4.32
CA SER A 88 -1.04 -4.99 -2.99
C SER A 88 -2.03 -4.27 -2.10
N THR A 89 -2.96 -3.52 -2.70
CA THR A 89 -3.87 -2.61 -2.02
C THR A 89 -5.30 -2.99 -2.37
N THR A 90 -6.14 -3.21 -1.36
CA THR A 90 -7.57 -3.45 -1.53
C THR A 90 -8.37 -2.39 -0.81
N VAL A 91 -9.49 -1.97 -1.40
CA VAL A 91 -10.46 -1.06 -0.78
C VAL A 91 -11.81 -1.73 -0.86
N SER A 92 -12.37 -2.11 0.28
CA SER A 92 -13.71 -2.67 0.39
C SER A 92 -14.66 -1.62 0.95
N CYS A 93 -15.81 -1.43 0.31
CA CYS A 93 -16.89 -0.60 0.82
C CYS A 93 -18.01 -1.48 1.39
N ASN A 94 -18.71 -0.98 2.40
CA ASN A 94 -19.97 -1.57 2.82
C ASN A 94 -21.11 -1.21 1.83
N ALA A 95 -22.20 -1.97 1.82
CA ALA A 95 -23.28 -1.78 0.85
C ALA A 95 -23.90 -0.37 0.82
N SER A 96 -23.86 0.36 1.94
CA SER A 96 -24.35 1.73 2.06
C SER A 96 -23.31 2.81 1.74
N ALA A 97 -22.11 2.44 1.31
CA ALA A 97 -20.96 3.33 1.07
C ALA A 97 -20.66 4.31 2.23
N ASP A 98 -21.02 3.95 3.47
CA ASP A 98 -20.72 4.74 4.67
C ASP A 98 -19.40 4.31 5.32
N THR A 99 -18.92 3.10 5.02
CA THR A 99 -17.67 2.57 5.57
C THR A 99 -16.80 2.00 4.48
N PHE A 100 -15.55 2.44 4.44
CA PHE A 100 -14.52 1.93 3.53
C PHE A 100 -13.36 1.37 4.33
N THR A 101 -12.93 0.16 4.01
CA THR A 101 -11.78 -0.51 4.61
C THR A 101 -10.70 -0.67 3.56
N ILE A 102 -9.57 -0.02 3.79
CA ILE A 102 -8.39 -0.04 2.92
C ILE A 102 -7.35 -0.95 3.57
N SER A 103 -6.76 -1.86 2.82
CA SER A 103 -5.72 -2.77 3.31
C SER A 103 -4.53 -2.81 2.35
N ARG A 104 -3.30 -2.74 2.90
CA ARG A 104 -2.04 -2.95 2.17
C ARG A 104 -0.94 -3.44 3.11
N GLY A 105 -0.26 -4.51 2.75
CA GLY A 105 0.95 -4.97 3.46
C GLY A 105 0.74 -5.15 4.98
N GLY A 106 -0.44 -5.63 5.39
CA GLY A 106 -0.82 -5.80 6.80
C GLY A 106 -1.28 -4.52 7.52
N LYS A 107 -1.21 -3.35 6.88
CA LYS A 107 -1.81 -2.10 7.39
C LYS A 107 -3.24 -1.98 6.89
N THR A 108 -4.16 -1.75 7.81
CA THR A 108 -5.59 -1.57 7.50
C THR A 108 -6.06 -0.22 8.04
N ARG A 109 -6.83 0.53 7.25
CA ARG A 109 -7.53 1.74 7.70
C ARG A 109 -8.99 1.66 7.33
N THR A 110 -9.85 1.99 8.29
CA THR A 110 -11.29 2.12 8.08
C THR A 110 -11.65 3.60 8.07
N LEU A 111 -12.43 4.01 7.08
CA LEU A 111 -13.00 5.33 6.93
C LEU A 111 -14.50 5.24 7.14
N ASN A 112 -15.03 6.08 8.01
CA ASN A 112 -16.47 6.32 8.11
C ASN A 112 -16.75 7.62 7.35
N LEU A 113 -17.65 7.54 6.37
CA LEU A 113 -17.96 8.57 5.39
C LEU A 113 -19.46 8.81 5.41
N THR A 114 -19.88 9.72 6.30
CA THR A 114 -21.27 10.14 6.41
C THR A 114 -21.43 11.51 5.74
N VAL A 115 -22.42 11.64 4.85
CA VAL A 115 -22.85 12.96 4.34
C VAL A 115 -23.55 13.67 5.49
N ASN A 116 -22.99 14.79 5.95
CA ASN A 116 -23.61 15.64 6.96
C ASN A 116 -24.91 16.26 6.45
#